data_AF-A0A538NUE7-F1
#
_entry.id   AF-A0A538NUE7-F1
#
_cell.length_a   1.000
_cell.length_b   1.000
_cell.length_c   1.000
_cell.angle_alpha   90.00
_cell.angle_beta   90.00
_cell.angle_gamma   90.00
#
_symmetry.space_group_name_H-M   'P 1'
#
loop_
_entity.id
_entity.type
_entity.pdbx_description
1 polymer ?
#
loop_
_entity_poly.entity_id
_entity_poly.type
_entity_poly.pdbx_seq_one_letter_code
_entity_poly.pdbx_strand_id
1 'polypeptide(L)'
;MRSLAGQLPVHAPKYRAADYNCLNVKLKTYYARKRKLYEETYPSFYDADLRQLFAAPAGIKASSYLRQRRRRLMNSICQWTNEKKFRVNKLLARLIDRCDQLGLHAYNDDPQQDFRVSAFITTLVMNYLFTGKFKRTK
;
A
#
# COMPACT_ATOMS: atom_id res chain seq x y z
N MET A 1 -39.08 -7.65 -30.34
CA MET A 1 -38.32 -6.40 -30.08
C MET A 1 -38.17 -5.66 -31.40
N ARG A 2 -38.59 -4.39 -31.49
CA ARG A 2 -38.47 -3.60 -32.74
C ARG A 2 -37.02 -3.14 -32.90
N SER A 3 -36.48 -3.25 -34.12
CA SER A 3 -35.12 -2.84 -34.46
C SER A 3 -34.94 -1.32 -34.33
N LEU A 4 -33.82 -0.91 -33.73
CA LEU A 4 -33.41 0.50 -33.59
C LEU A 4 -32.51 0.96 -34.76
N ALA A 5 -32.26 0.10 -35.75
CA ALA A 5 -31.38 0.41 -36.88
C ALA A 5 -32.01 1.51 -37.74
N GLY A 6 -31.30 2.65 -37.87
CA GLY A 6 -31.70 3.78 -38.72
C GLY A 6 -32.64 4.80 -38.07
N GLN A 7 -33.05 4.61 -36.82
CA GLN A 7 -33.84 5.62 -36.11
C GLN A 7 -32.93 6.64 -35.42
N LEU A 8 -33.12 7.92 -35.76
CA LEU A 8 -32.42 9.02 -35.10
C LEU A 8 -32.85 9.06 -33.62
N PRO A 9 -31.89 9.21 -32.68
CA PRO A 9 -32.22 9.26 -31.26
C PRO A 9 -33.18 10.42 -30.97
N VAL A 10 -34.30 10.11 -30.31
CA VAL A 10 -35.38 11.06 -29.97
C VAL A 10 -34.88 12.25 -29.16
N HIS A 11 -33.79 12.06 -28.42
CA HIS A 11 -33.14 13.10 -27.65
C HIS A 11 -31.62 13.04 -27.85
N ALA A 12 -31.11 13.87 -28.76
CA ALA A 12 -29.68 14.17 -28.83
C ALA A 12 -29.41 15.41 -27.96
N PRO A 13 -28.79 15.28 -26.77
CA PRO A 13 -28.39 16.46 -26.02
C PRO A 13 -27.43 17.29 -26.87
N LYS A 14 -27.55 18.63 -26.82
CA LYS A 14 -26.60 19.52 -27.50
C LYS A 14 -25.19 19.18 -27.01
N TYR A 15 -24.28 18.92 -27.94
CA TYR A 15 -22.88 18.66 -27.62
C TYR A 15 -22.25 19.91 -26.99
N ARG A 16 -22.09 19.90 -25.66
CA ARG A 16 -21.50 21.00 -24.90
C ARG A 16 -20.01 20.75 -24.71
N ALA A 17 -19.20 21.21 -25.66
CA ALA A 17 -17.75 21.01 -25.63
C ALA A 17 -17.11 21.42 -24.30
N ALA A 18 -17.59 22.49 -23.64
CA ALA A 18 -17.09 22.93 -22.34
C ALA A 18 -17.26 21.88 -21.22
N ASP A 19 -18.36 21.13 -21.22
CA ASP A 19 -18.65 20.11 -20.19
C ASP A 19 -17.74 18.88 -20.36
N TYR A 20 -17.31 18.59 -21.59
CA TYR A 20 -16.47 17.43 -21.93
C TYR A 20 -14.98 17.76 -22.15
N ASN A 21 -14.62 19.03 -22.36
CA ASN A 21 -13.23 19.50 -22.50
C ASN A 21 -12.41 19.37 -21.21
N CYS A 22 -13.04 19.09 -20.08
CA CYS A 22 -12.35 18.76 -18.83
C CYS A 22 -11.78 17.32 -18.82
N LEU A 23 -12.18 16.45 -19.76
CA LEU A 23 -11.70 15.07 -19.92
C LEU A 23 -10.39 14.98 -20.73
N ASN A 24 -9.55 16.01 -20.71
CA ASN A 24 -8.25 16.05 -21.41
C ASN A 24 -7.18 15.10 -20.81
N VAL A 25 -7.54 14.28 -19.82
CA VAL A 25 -6.65 13.29 -19.22
C VAL A 25 -7.05 11.91 -19.71
N LYS A 26 -6.16 11.27 -20.47
CA LYS A 26 -6.32 9.85 -20.83
C LYS A 26 -6.62 9.04 -19.57
N LEU A 27 -7.59 8.12 -19.65
CA LEU A 27 -7.99 7.28 -18.52
C LEU A 27 -6.78 6.58 -17.85
N LYS A 28 -5.83 6.09 -18.67
CA LYS A 28 -4.54 5.54 -18.23
C LYS A 28 -3.75 6.53 -17.36
N THR A 29 -3.64 7.79 -17.79
CA THR A 29 -2.94 8.86 -17.07
C THR A 29 -3.66 9.23 -15.78
N TYR A 30 -4.99 9.29 -15.78
CA TYR A 30 -5.79 9.54 -14.59
C TYR A 30 -5.57 8.46 -13.54
N TYR A 31 -5.69 7.17 -13.91
CA TYR A 31 -5.46 6.07 -12.96
C TYR A 31 -3.98 5.94 -12.55
N ALA A 32 -3.02 6.29 -13.41
CA ALA A 32 -1.60 6.35 -13.01
C ALA A 32 -1.35 7.45 -11.97
N ARG A 33 -1.91 8.65 -12.15
CA ARG A 33 -1.85 9.74 -11.15
C ARG A 33 -2.59 9.38 -9.87
N LYS A 34 -3.77 8.76 -9.97
CA LYS A 34 -4.55 8.30 -8.82
C LYS A 34 -3.81 7.21 -8.04
N ARG A 35 -3.18 6.25 -8.74
CA ARG A 35 -2.26 5.27 -8.15
C ARG A 35 -1.12 5.95 -7.42
N LYS A 36 -0.46 6.94 -8.04
CA LYS A 36 0.64 7.71 -7.46
C LYS A 36 0.24 8.55 -6.23
N LEU A 37 -1.00 9.01 -6.19
CA LEU A 37 -1.55 9.77 -5.06
C LEU A 37 -1.87 8.87 -3.86
N TYR A 38 -2.41 7.68 -4.12
CA TYR A 38 -2.80 6.69 -3.09
C TYR A 38 -1.85 5.49 -3.04
N GLU A 39 -0.58 5.69 -3.39
CA GLU A 39 0.45 4.65 -3.52
C GLU A 39 0.52 3.74 -2.28
N GLU A 40 0.35 4.33 -1.10
CA GLU A 40 0.38 3.64 0.20
C GLU A 40 -0.85 2.76 0.46
N THR A 41 -1.95 3.05 -0.22
CA THR A 41 -3.21 2.31 -0.10
C THR A 41 -3.27 1.18 -1.13
N TYR A 42 -2.34 1.16 -2.10
CA TYR A 42 -2.26 0.10 -3.08
C TYR A 42 -1.71 -1.20 -2.47
N PRO A 43 -2.39 -2.35 -2.65
CA PRO A 43 -2.00 -3.61 -2.02
C PRO A 43 -0.56 -4.03 -2.32
N SER A 44 -0.08 -3.79 -3.55
CA SER A 44 1.21 -4.30 -4.03
C SER A 44 2.42 -3.45 -3.67
N PHE A 45 2.24 -2.33 -2.97
CA PHE A 45 3.31 -1.34 -2.77
C PHE A 45 4.47 -1.87 -1.92
N TYR A 46 4.15 -2.65 -0.89
CA TYR A 46 5.15 -3.20 0.04
C TYR A 46 5.63 -4.60 -0.35
N ASP A 47 5.04 -5.23 -1.38
CA ASP A 47 5.23 -6.65 -1.66
C ASP A 47 6.68 -7.04 -1.95
N ALA A 48 7.38 -6.24 -2.75
CA ALA A 48 8.77 -6.51 -3.10
C ALA A 48 9.65 -6.47 -1.86
N ASP A 49 9.47 -5.44 -1.03
CA ASP A 49 10.23 -5.26 0.19
C ASP A 49 9.88 -6.35 1.23
N LEU A 50 8.60 -6.72 1.33
CA LEU A 50 8.15 -7.80 2.22
C LEU A 50 8.68 -9.17 1.80
N ARG A 51 8.71 -9.48 0.49
CA ARG A 51 9.32 -10.72 -0.03
C ARG A 51 10.81 -10.78 0.26
N GLN A 52 11.51 -9.65 0.14
CA GLN A 52 12.92 -9.57 0.48
C GLN A 52 13.16 -9.73 1.99
N LEU A 53 12.30 -9.14 2.82
CA LEU A 53 12.40 -9.19 4.28
C LEU A 53 12.06 -10.57 4.84
N PHE A 54 11.08 -11.26 4.26
CA PHE A 54 10.60 -12.58 4.67
C PHE A 54 10.82 -13.60 3.54
N ALA A 55 12.10 -13.87 3.26
CA ALA A 55 12.53 -14.74 2.17
C ALA A 55 12.64 -16.22 2.55
N ALA A 56 12.18 -16.63 3.74
CA ALA A 56 12.27 -18.02 4.16
C ALA A 56 11.30 -18.91 3.36
N PRO A 57 11.73 -20.08 2.87
CA PRO A 57 10.85 -21.00 2.16
C PRO A 57 9.83 -21.68 3.08
N ALA A 58 10.20 -21.88 4.35
CA ALA A 58 9.35 -22.45 5.39
C ALA A 58 9.79 -21.90 6.76
N GLY A 59 8.91 -22.01 7.76
CA GLY A 59 9.16 -21.52 9.12
C GLY A 59 7.90 -20.95 9.75
N ILE A 60 8.06 -20.04 10.72
CA ILE A 60 6.93 -19.31 11.29
C ILE A 60 6.35 -18.37 10.22
N LYS A 61 5.01 -18.33 10.12
CA LYS A 61 4.32 -17.36 9.25
C LYS A 61 4.75 -15.94 9.61
N ALA A 62 5.11 -15.14 8.61
CA ALA A 62 5.58 -13.76 8.81
C ALA A 62 4.53 -12.90 9.53
N SER A 63 3.24 -13.13 9.26
CA SER A 63 2.12 -12.49 9.97
C SER A 63 2.09 -12.83 11.46
N SER A 64 2.22 -14.10 11.82
CA SER A 64 2.31 -14.57 13.21
C SER A 64 3.53 -13.99 13.92
N TYR A 65 4.68 -14.00 13.24
CA TYR A 65 5.93 -13.41 13.73
C TYR A 65 5.75 -11.92 14.07
N LEU A 66 5.16 -11.14 13.14
CA LEU A 66 4.87 -9.72 13.34
C LEU A 66 3.82 -9.49 14.44
N ARG A 67 2.77 -10.31 14.52
CA ARG A 67 1.73 -10.22 15.57
C ARG A 67 2.34 -10.41 16.96
N GLN A 68 3.19 -11.41 17.14
CA GLN A 68 3.84 -11.70 18.42
C GLN A 68 4.73 -10.53 18.89
N ARG A 69 5.41 -9.86 17.96
CA ARG A 69 6.34 -8.74 18.26
C ARG A 69 5.71 -7.36 18.13
N ARG A 70 4.43 -7.27 17.78
CA ARG A 70 3.74 -6.02 17.42
C ARG A 70 3.89 -4.92 18.47
N ARG A 71 3.68 -5.25 19.75
CA ARG A 71 3.76 -4.28 20.85
C ARG A 71 5.19 -3.77 21.05
N ARG A 72 6.18 -4.68 21.02
CA ARG A 72 7.60 -4.34 21.16
C ARG A 72 8.06 -3.43 20.02
N LEU A 73 7.79 -3.83 18.78
CA LEU A 73 8.11 -3.04 17.58
C LEU A 73 7.45 -1.66 17.64
N MET A 74 6.15 -1.59 17.92
CA MET A 74 5.43 -0.32 18.00
C MET A 74 6.03 0.61 19.06
N ASN A 75 6.33 0.11 20.26
CA ASN A 75 6.91 0.91 21.33
C ASN A 75 8.29 1.45 20.94
N SER A 76 9.18 0.59 20.43
CA SER A 76 10.52 0.99 20.00
C SER A 76 10.45 2.04 18.89
N ILE A 77 9.59 1.86 17.89
CA ILE A 77 9.46 2.80 16.77
C ILE A 77 8.90 4.14 17.24
N CYS A 78 7.83 4.14 18.04
CA CYS A 78 7.22 5.38 18.52
C CYS A 78 8.17 6.18 19.42
N GLN A 79 9.02 5.50 20.20
CA GLN A 79 10.02 6.16 21.04
C GLN A 79 10.98 7.03 20.23
N TRP A 80 11.45 6.55 19.08
CA TRP A 80 12.46 7.26 18.27
C TRP A 80 11.88 8.16 17.17
N THR A 81 10.65 7.90 16.73
CA THR A 81 10.02 8.66 15.63
C THR A 81 9.07 9.76 16.10
N ASN A 82 8.72 9.79 17.39
CA ASN A 82 7.67 10.64 17.95
C ASN A 82 6.31 10.52 17.21
N GLU A 83 6.09 9.45 16.45
CA GLU A 83 4.87 9.26 15.69
C GLU A 83 3.74 8.71 16.56
N LYS A 84 2.50 9.07 16.22
CA LYS A 84 1.32 8.59 16.93
C LYS A 84 1.22 7.06 16.83
N LYS A 85 1.15 6.38 17.98
CA LYS A 85 0.98 4.90 18.10
C LYS A 85 -0.09 4.35 17.16
N PHE A 86 -1.23 5.04 17.02
CA PHE A 86 -2.31 4.64 16.12
C PHE A 86 -1.87 4.50 14.65
N ARG A 87 -1.04 5.42 14.13
CA ARG A 87 -0.58 5.39 12.74
C ARG A 87 0.40 4.25 12.50
N VAL A 88 1.35 4.06 13.41
CA VAL A 88 2.29 2.93 13.39
C VAL A 88 1.52 1.60 13.47
N ASN A 89 0.51 1.53 14.34
CA ASN A 89 -0.34 0.35 14.49
C ASN A 89 -1.14 0.05 13.22
N LYS A 90 -1.66 1.07 12.53
CA LYS A 90 -2.37 0.93 11.25
C LYS A 90 -1.44 0.46 10.13
N LEU A 91 -0.19 0.94 10.10
CA LEU A 91 0.82 0.43 9.18
C LEU A 91 1.13 -1.04 9.46
N LEU A 92 1.43 -1.38 10.72
CA LEU A 92 1.69 -2.77 11.13
C LEU A 92 0.53 -3.71 10.78
N ALA A 93 -0.72 -3.29 11.00
CA ALA A 93 -1.89 -4.08 10.61
C ALA A 93 -1.87 -4.40 9.11
N ARG A 94 -1.67 -3.39 8.25
CA ARG A 94 -1.59 -3.57 6.80
C ARG A 94 -0.45 -4.50 6.38
N LEU A 95 0.72 -4.37 6.99
CA LEU A 95 1.87 -5.24 6.68
C LEU A 95 1.59 -6.68 7.09
N ILE A 96 0.98 -6.91 8.26
CA ILE A 96 0.58 -8.23 8.74
C ILE A 96 -0.40 -8.89 7.76
N ASP A 97 -1.47 -8.18 7.39
CA ASP A 97 -2.47 -8.69 6.46
C ASP A 97 -1.85 -8.99 5.09
N ARG A 98 -0.90 -8.15 4.66
CA ARG A 98 -0.20 -8.36 3.38
C ARG A 98 0.74 -9.56 3.42
N CYS A 99 1.46 -9.77 4.52
CA CYS A 99 2.27 -10.97 4.73
C CYS A 99 1.41 -12.24 4.69
N ASP A 100 0.21 -12.22 5.27
CA ASP A 100 -0.74 -13.34 5.21
C ASP A 100 -1.18 -13.62 3.76
N GLN A 101 -1.55 -12.58 3.01
CA GLN A 101 -1.97 -12.71 1.60
C GLN A 101 -0.85 -13.23 0.68
N LEU A 102 0.41 -12.91 0.99
CA LEU A 102 1.58 -13.33 0.23
C LEU A 102 2.12 -14.70 0.66
N GLY A 103 1.63 -15.27 1.77
CA GLY A 103 2.11 -16.56 2.28
C GLY A 103 3.57 -16.55 2.72
N LEU A 104 4.04 -15.42 3.28
CA LEU A 104 5.45 -15.25 3.63
C LEU A 104 5.82 -15.93 4.94
N HIS A 105 7.07 -16.39 5.05
CA HIS A 105 7.60 -17.05 6.23
C HIS A 105 8.89 -16.37 6.72
N ALA A 106 9.11 -16.44 8.03
CA ALA A 106 10.33 -16.01 8.70
C ALA A 106 11.10 -17.24 9.18
N TYR A 107 12.43 -17.16 9.18
CA TYR A 107 13.27 -18.14 9.84
C TYR A 107 13.04 -18.09 11.35
N ASN A 108 13.00 -19.25 12.01
CA ASN A 108 12.72 -19.34 13.45
C ASN A 108 13.88 -18.78 14.31
N ASP A 109 15.11 -19.01 13.86
CA ASP A 109 16.33 -18.74 14.63
C ASP A 109 17.20 -17.64 13.99
N ASP A 110 16.63 -16.71 13.21
CA ASP A 110 17.41 -15.56 12.73
C ASP A 110 17.38 -14.42 13.78
N PRO A 111 18.44 -14.25 14.60
CA PRO A 111 18.49 -13.20 15.62
C PRO A 111 18.52 -11.79 15.00
N GLN A 112 18.89 -11.65 13.72
CA GLN A 112 18.91 -10.37 13.02
C GLN A 112 17.55 -9.99 12.43
N GLN A 113 16.60 -10.92 12.37
CA GLN A 113 15.29 -10.65 11.76
C GLN A 113 14.54 -9.54 12.50
N ASP A 114 14.55 -9.55 13.83
CA ASP A 114 13.94 -8.50 14.67
C ASP A 114 14.53 -7.13 14.33
N PHE A 115 15.85 -7.06 14.13
CA PHE A 115 16.57 -5.84 13.77
C PHE A 115 16.18 -5.35 12.38
N ARG A 116 16.25 -6.19 11.35
CA ARG A 116 15.88 -5.83 9.96
C ARG A 116 14.44 -5.35 9.86
N VAL A 117 13.51 -6.02 10.54
CA VAL A 117 12.09 -5.65 10.58
C VAL A 117 11.91 -4.29 11.25
N SER A 118 12.56 -4.06 12.40
CA SER A 118 12.47 -2.77 13.10
C SER A 118 13.04 -1.61 12.26
N ALA A 119 14.18 -1.82 11.60
CA ALA A 119 14.80 -0.84 10.72
C ALA A 119 13.88 -0.52 9.53
N PHE A 120 13.36 -1.55 8.85
CA PHE A 120 12.44 -1.37 7.72
C PHE A 120 11.20 -0.56 8.09
N ILE A 121 10.50 -0.93 9.18
CA ILE A 121 9.30 -0.22 9.59
C ILE A 121 9.63 1.22 10.02
N THR A 122 10.76 1.43 10.71
CA THR A 122 11.22 2.77 11.08
C THR A 122 11.47 3.63 9.84
N THR A 123 12.11 3.08 8.80
CA THR A 123 12.32 3.78 7.54
C THR A 123 10.99 4.17 6.90
N LEU A 124 10.00 3.27 6.87
CA LEU A 124 8.67 3.58 6.35
C LEU A 124 8.03 4.73 7.15
N VAL A 125 7.99 4.62 8.48
CA VAL A 125 7.37 5.63 9.35
C VAL A 125 8.04 6.99 9.20
N MET A 126 9.37 7.04 9.24
CA MET A 126 10.12 8.29 9.08
C MET A 126 9.91 8.89 7.69
N ASN A 127 9.93 8.07 6.64
CA ASN A 127 9.67 8.58 5.30
C ASN A 127 8.26 9.18 5.20
N TYR A 128 7.26 8.54 5.80
CA TYR A 128 5.91 9.09 5.88
C TYR A 128 5.86 10.41 6.64
N LEU A 129 6.59 10.53 7.76
CA LEU A 129 6.69 11.79 8.50
C LEU A 129 7.28 12.92 7.64
N PHE A 130 8.36 12.67 6.92
CA PHE A 130 9.08 13.71 6.18
C PHE A 130 8.49 14.04 4.81
N THR A 131 7.80 13.09 4.17
CA THR A 131 7.30 13.27 2.79
C THR A 131 5.78 13.20 2.69
N GLY A 132 5.08 12.83 3.76
CA GLY A 132 3.69 12.38 3.70
C GLY A 132 3.51 11.04 2.98
N LYS A 133 4.63 10.35 2.64
CA LYS A 133 4.66 9.08 1.90
C LYS A 133 5.58 8.02 2.54
N PHE A 134 5.14 6.77 2.70
CA PHE A 134 5.94 5.70 3.30
C PHE A 134 7.14 5.24 2.43
N LYS A 135 7.13 5.43 1.09
CA LYS A 135 8.27 5.12 0.18
C LYS A 135 8.56 6.31 -0.74
N ARG A 136 9.84 6.62 -0.97
CA ARG A 136 10.26 7.61 -1.98
C ARG A 136 10.11 6.96 -3.35
N THR A 137 9.22 7.49 -4.18
CA THR A 137 9.22 7.23 -5.63
C THR A 137 10.46 7.89 -6.22
N LYS A 138 11.36 7.08 -6.83
CA LYS A 138 12.34 7.58 -7.78
C LYS A 138 11.66 8.10 -9.04
#